data_AF-A0A562R554-F1
#
_entry.id   AF-A0A562R554-F1
#
_cell.length_a   1.000
_cell.length_b   1.000
_cell.length_c   1.000
_cell.angle_alpha   90.00
_cell.angle_beta   90.00
_cell.angle_gamma   90.00
#
_symmetry.space_group_name_H-M   'P 1'
#
loop_
_entity.id
_entity.type
_entity.pdbx_description
1 polymer ?
#
loop_
_entity_poly.entity_id
_entity_poly.type
_entity_poly.pdbx_seq_one_letter_code
_entity_poly.pdbx_strand_id
1 'polypeptide(L)'
;MHQDRETKEPEGENQSLEKTISRQQGLAIFFTLFGLWLIISLFSLMGSNQTDFEKEMSLAETPSMLDTEGGRIIRPGNEGHVTASPVRESEPSPAASPDEGDADNRAELQPPSIDINGEGLGSVVGWAFVEAAMQPMRYELYDRFWGWRPNDLIRPTDNVNNFQLGTLEVTRRTAVRLAEDISRTGSAASIDPHLEQAMNGFMIRPTKFWFPSAESQYKASLRAMAKYQENLVKGDARFYNRSDNLIPLLIAYKNLLGSCNENLIKTHESDGRPVSFFKADDYLYYSKGVASAMATILEAVEHDFYPMLQKRDGLDSLRKAIYYCRKADEIDPIIVLNSSLNSLLANHRANLAAHISLARFHIGVLITTIST
;
A
#
# COMPACT_ATOMS: atom_id res chain seq x y z
N MET A 1 -10.01 39.07 88.45
CA MET A 1 -11.19 38.29 88.90
C MET A 1 -11.84 37.73 87.65
N HIS A 2 -11.72 36.41 87.48
CA HIS A 2 -12.28 35.62 86.39
C HIS A 2 -13.81 35.77 86.30
N GLN A 3 -14.37 35.75 85.08
CA GLN A 3 -15.38 34.73 84.69
C GLN A 3 -15.69 34.75 83.18
N ASP A 4 -15.18 33.72 82.51
CA ASP A 4 -15.79 32.79 81.53
C ASP A 4 -16.92 33.26 80.58
N ARG A 5 -16.62 33.22 79.29
CA ARG A 5 -17.58 32.97 78.20
C ARG A 5 -17.29 31.59 77.62
N GLU A 6 -18.16 30.63 77.88
CA GLU A 6 -18.26 29.38 77.10
C GLU A 6 -18.91 29.70 75.74
N THR A 7 -18.21 29.39 74.65
CA THR A 7 -18.78 29.28 73.30
C THR A 7 -18.72 27.83 72.86
N LYS A 8 -19.90 27.22 72.64
CA LYS A 8 -20.07 25.90 72.03
C LYS A 8 -19.46 25.87 70.62
N GLU A 9 -18.59 24.90 70.35
CA GLU A 9 -18.12 24.54 69.00
C GLU A 9 -19.19 23.73 68.22
N PRO A 10 -19.27 23.85 66.89
CA PRO A 10 -20.23 23.09 66.07
C PRO A 10 -19.64 21.76 65.59
N GLU A 11 -19.99 20.64 66.24
CA GLU A 11 -19.64 19.26 65.81
C GLU A 11 -20.31 18.80 64.50
N GLY A 12 -21.14 19.64 63.85
CA GLY A 12 -21.96 19.25 62.69
C GLY A 12 -21.29 19.35 61.32
N GLU A 13 -20.32 20.25 61.13
CA GLU A 13 -19.74 20.52 59.79
C GLU A 13 -18.71 19.46 59.36
N ASN A 14 -17.88 18.97 60.28
CA ASN A 14 -16.83 17.98 59.96
C ASN A 14 -17.40 16.63 59.50
N GLN A 15 -18.54 16.19 60.04
CA GLN A 15 -19.17 14.93 59.61
C GLN A 15 -19.78 15.00 58.21
N SER A 16 -20.16 16.20 57.76
CA SER A 16 -20.72 16.39 56.41
C SER A 16 -19.62 16.35 55.35
N LEU A 17 -18.47 16.95 55.64
CA LEU A 17 -17.31 17.01 54.75
C LEU A 17 -16.65 15.63 54.59
N GLU A 18 -16.49 14.86 55.68
CA GLU A 18 -15.97 13.48 55.62
C GLU A 18 -16.85 12.56 54.76
N LYS A 19 -18.19 12.70 54.83
CA LYS A 19 -19.11 11.91 54.00
C LYS A 19 -19.01 12.25 52.51
N THR A 20 -18.78 13.51 52.15
CA THR A 20 -18.56 13.91 50.75
C THR A 20 -17.22 13.42 50.19
N ILE A 21 -16.15 13.45 50.98
CA ILE A 21 -14.83 12.96 50.58
C ILE A 21 -14.87 11.43 50.38
N SER A 22 -15.51 10.69 51.30
CA SER A 22 -15.70 9.25 51.18
C SER A 22 -16.49 8.85 49.93
N ARG A 23 -17.53 9.61 49.56
CA ARG A 23 -18.31 9.38 48.33
C ARG A 23 -17.52 9.64 47.05
N GLN A 24 -16.70 10.69 46.99
CA GLN A 24 -15.87 10.95 45.82
C GLN A 24 -14.76 9.90 45.63
N GLN A 25 -14.13 9.44 46.72
CA GLN A 25 -13.12 8.38 46.65
C GLN A 25 -13.73 7.04 46.20
N GLY A 26 -14.93 6.71 46.68
CA GLY A 26 -15.66 5.51 46.22
C GLY A 26 -16.00 5.56 44.73
N LEU A 27 -16.36 6.74 44.21
CA LEU A 27 -16.67 6.92 42.79
C LEU A 27 -15.42 6.79 41.91
N ALA A 28 -14.28 7.36 42.33
CA ALA A 28 -13.02 7.25 41.61
C ALA A 28 -12.51 5.81 41.52
N ILE A 29 -12.61 5.05 42.63
CA ILE A 29 -12.25 3.62 42.66
C ILE A 29 -13.18 2.79 41.77
N PHE A 30 -14.47 3.13 41.72
CA PHE A 30 -15.42 2.45 40.83
C PHE A 30 -15.06 2.64 39.36
N PHE A 31 -14.72 3.86 38.94
CA PHE A 31 -14.33 4.13 37.55
C PHE A 31 -13.02 3.46 37.14
N THR A 32 -12.03 3.39 38.03
CA THR A 32 -10.77 2.69 37.73
C THR A 32 -10.96 1.18 37.64
N LEU A 33 -11.72 0.58 38.55
CA LEU A 33 -12.04 -0.85 38.50
C LEU A 33 -12.94 -1.20 37.29
N PHE A 34 -13.90 -0.33 36.95
CA PHE A 34 -14.74 -0.50 35.77
C PHE A 34 -13.92 -0.40 34.48
N GLY A 35 -12.98 0.55 34.39
CA GLY A 35 -12.05 0.66 33.27
C GLY A 35 -11.15 -0.58 33.12
N LEU A 36 -10.62 -1.09 34.23
CA LEU A 36 -9.82 -2.32 34.25
C LEU A 36 -10.65 -3.54 33.81
N TRP A 37 -11.89 -3.65 34.28
CA TRP A 37 -12.83 -4.70 33.88
C TRP A 37 -13.19 -4.63 32.39
N LEU A 38 -13.35 -3.42 31.84
CA LEU A 38 -13.61 -3.20 30.41
C LEU A 38 -12.43 -3.65 29.54
N ILE A 39 -11.20 -3.35 29.95
CA ILE A 39 -9.96 -3.78 29.28
C ILE A 39 -9.84 -5.31 29.30
N ILE A 40 -10.07 -5.94 30.45
CA ILE A 40 -10.01 -7.40 30.60
C ILE A 40 -11.12 -8.08 29.78
N SER A 41 -12.33 -7.51 29.76
CA SER A 41 -13.45 -8.01 28.96
C SER A 41 -13.19 -7.91 27.45
N LEU A 42 -12.60 -6.80 26.99
CA LEU A 42 -12.14 -6.61 25.60
C LEU A 42 -11.07 -7.64 25.23
N PHE A 43 -10.12 -7.91 26.12
CA PHE A 43 -9.08 -8.92 25.89
C PHE A 43 -9.65 -10.34 25.85
N SER A 44 -10.61 -10.66 26.71
CA SER A 44 -11.27 -11.97 26.74
C SER A 44 -12.14 -12.22 25.50
N LEU A 45 -12.74 -11.19 24.91
CA LEU A 45 -13.48 -11.26 23.65
C LEU A 45 -12.55 -11.50 22.44
N MET A 46 -11.28 -11.08 22.54
CA MET A 46 -10.29 -11.25 21.49
C MET A 46 -9.66 -12.66 21.48
N GLY A 47 -9.63 -13.34 22.64
CA GLY A 47 -9.07 -14.69 22.78
C GLY A 47 -9.99 -15.83 22.32
N SER A 48 -11.30 -15.63 22.25
CA SER A 48 -12.27 -16.69 21.86
C SER A 48 -12.30 -16.98 20.36
N ASN A 49 -11.84 -16.06 19.51
CA ASN A 49 -11.88 -16.25 18.05
C ASN A 49 -10.75 -17.16 17.52
N GLN A 50 -9.75 -17.49 18.35
CA GLN A 50 -8.63 -18.34 17.94
C GLN A 50 -8.98 -19.83 18.05
N THR A 51 -9.83 -20.22 19.02
CA THR A 51 -10.25 -21.60 19.24
C THR A 51 -11.25 -22.11 18.20
N ASP A 52 -12.02 -21.23 17.58
CA ASP A 52 -12.97 -21.61 16.52
C ASP A 52 -12.26 -21.89 15.19
N PHE A 53 -11.09 -21.27 14.96
CA PHE A 53 -10.30 -21.48 13.75
C PHE A 53 -9.58 -22.84 13.73
N GLU A 54 -9.08 -23.31 14.87
CA GLU A 54 -8.47 -24.65 14.99
C GLU A 54 -9.51 -25.78 14.86
N LYS A 55 -10.75 -25.53 15.32
CA LYS A 55 -11.84 -26.51 15.27
C LYS A 55 -12.45 -26.63 13.86
N GLU A 56 -12.47 -25.56 13.09
CA GLU A 56 -12.87 -25.61 11.67
C GLU A 56 -11.78 -26.20 10.76
N MET A 57 -10.50 -26.06 11.13
CA MET A 57 -9.38 -26.62 10.36
C MET A 57 -9.21 -28.14 10.55
N SER A 58 -9.62 -28.71 11.69
CA SER A 58 -9.52 -30.17 11.94
C SER A 58 -10.64 -31.01 11.34
N LEU A 59 -11.69 -30.39 10.78
CA LEU A 59 -12.86 -31.07 10.22
C LEU A 59 -12.81 -31.22 8.68
N ALA A 60 -11.72 -30.77 8.05
CA ALA A 60 -11.59 -30.74 6.59
C ALA A 60 -10.68 -31.82 5.96
N GLU A 61 -10.26 -32.85 6.71
CA GLU A 61 -9.50 -33.98 6.15
C GLU A 61 -10.39 -35.22 5.84
N THR A 62 -10.92 -35.23 4.61
CA THR A 62 -11.23 -36.36 3.66
C THR A 62 -12.05 -37.60 4.10
N PRO A 63 -12.92 -38.20 3.24
CA PRO A 63 -12.43 -39.12 2.17
C PRO A 63 -13.30 -39.30 0.89
N SER A 64 -12.65 -39.67 -0.23
CA SER A 64 -13.00 -40.78 -1.17
C SER A 64 -12.10 -40.73 -2.43
N MET A 65 -11.16 -41.66 -2.64
CA MET A 65 -11.30 -42.96 -3.34
C MET A 65 -11.84 -42.88 -4.78
N LEU A 66 -10.94 -43.10 -5.76
CA LEU A 66 -11.19 -43.90 -6.97
C LEU A 66 -9.86 -44.30 -7.65
N ASP A 67 -9.75 -45.61 -7.86
CA ASP A 67 -8.65 -46.38 -8.46
C ASP A 67 -8.35 -46.01 -9.93
N THR A 68 -7.15 -46.33 -10.44
CA THR A 68 -6.93 -47.37 -11.48
C THR A 68 -5.42 -47.56 -11.75
N GLU A 69 -4.95 -48.77 -11.41
CA GLU A 69 -3.92 -49.63 -12.02
C GLU A 69 -2.56 -49.12 -12.53
N GLY A 70 -1.50 -49.77 -12.00
CA GLY A 70 -0.61 -50.61 -12.82
C GLY A 70 0.83 -50.12 -13.02
N GLY A 71 1.80 -50.69 -12.29
CA GLY A 71 3.21 -50.46 -12.64
C GLY A 71 4.29 -50.98 -11.68
N ARG A 72 4.48 -52.31 -11.66
CA ARG A 72 5.67 -53.10 -11.26
C ARG A 72 6.85 -52.46 -10.51
N ILE A 73 7.15 -53.13 -9.39
CA ILE A 73 8.39 -53.15 -8.60
C ILE A 73 9.64 -53.55 -9.43
N ILE A 74 10.70 -52.74 -9.37
CA ILE A 74 12.11 -53.17 -9.43
C ILE A 74 12.99 -52.26 -8.53
N ARG A 75 13.64 -52.86 -7.52
CA ARG A 75 14.92 -52.45 -6.89
C ARG A 75 15.91 -53.58 -7.23
N PRO A 76 17.24 -53.37 -7.39
CA PRO A 76 18.11 -52.74 -6.37
C PRO A 76 19.33 -51.95 -6.92
N GLY A 77 20.14 -51.35 -6.03
CA GLY A 77 21.49 -50.88 -6.37
C GLY A 77 22.13 -49.82 -5.45
N ASN A 78 22.83 -50.31 -4.42
CA ASN A 78 24.07 -49.83 -3.78
C ASN A 78 24.38 -48.37 -3.38
N GLU A 79 24.70 -48.26 -2.07
CA GLU A 79 25.90 -47.70 -1.43
C GLU A 79 26.22 -46.19 -1.47
N GLY A 80 26.41 -45.63 -0.26
CA GLY A 80 27.02 -44.33 -0.02
C GLY A 80 26.80 -43.85 1.41
N HIS A 81 27.64 -44.30 2.34
CA HIS A 81 27.64 -43.91 3.76
C HIS A 81 28.53 -42.67 3.96
N VAL A 82 27.98 -41.51 4.35
CA VAL A 82 28.77 -40.42 4.95
C VAL A 82 27.93 -39.66 6.01
N THR A 83 28.29 -39.92 7.26
CA THR A 83 28.22 -39.11 8.50
C THR A 83 27.43 -37.80 8.51
N ALA A 84 26.37 -37.73 9.33
CA ALA A 84 25.74 -36.49 9.77
C ALA A 84 26.30 -36.05 11.15
N SER A 85 26.80 -34.81 11.23
CA SER A 85 26.98 -34.09 12.50
C SER A 85 25.73 -33.26 12.81
N PRO A 86 25.37 -33.03 14.08
CA PRO A 86 24.11 -32.40 14.43
C PRO A 86 24.15 -30.89 14.18
N VAL A 87 23.11 -30.40 13.50
CA VAL A 87 22.83 -28.97 13.35
C VAL A 87 22.43 -28.41 14.71
N ARG A 88 23.10 -27.33 15.10
CA ARG A 88 22.84 -26.55 16.31
C ARG A 88 21.62 -25.67 16.06
N GLU A 89 20.52 -25.94 16.76
CA GLU A 89 19.37 -25.02 16.85
C GLU A 89 19.85 -23.68 17.41
N SER A 90 19.74 -22.63 16.60
CA SER A 90 19.90 -21.25 17.05
C SER A 90 18.51 -20.69 17.37
N GLU A 91 18.31 -20.38 18.66
CA GLU A 91 17.11 -19.75 19.21
C GLU A 91 16.79 -18.41 18.51
N PRO A 92 15.49 -18.04 18.42
CA PRO A 92 15.08 -16.75 17.87
C PRO A 92 15.40 -15.60 18.82
N SER A 93 16.05 -14.56 18.28
CA SER A 93 16.36 -13.33 19.01
C SER A 93 15.09 -12.53 19.37
N PRO A 94 15.04 -11.81 20.50
CA PRO A 94 13.80 -11.24 21.02
C PRO A 94 13.37 -9.98 20.26
N ALA A 95 12.05 -9.84 20.10
CA ALA A 95 11.41 -8.67 19.53
C ALA A 95 11.68 -7.42 20.41
N ALA A 96 12.11 -6.33 19.77
CA ALA A 96 12.25 -5.04 20.41
C ALA A 96 10.88 -4.49 20.83
N SER A 97 10.78 -4.08 22.09
CA SER A 97 9.61 -3.45 22.70
C SER A 97 9.38 -2.04 22.14
N PRO A 98 8.13 -1.53 22.19
CA PRO A 98 7.79 -0.22 21.66
C PRO A 98 8.15 0.88 22.67
N ASP A 99 8.86 1.90 22.19
CA ASP A 99 9.17 3.11 22.94
C ASP A 99 7.96 4.06 22.88
N GLU A 100 7.37 4.34 24.04
CA GLU A 100 6.35 5.37 24.25
C GLU A 100 7.04 6.67 24.68
N GLY A 101 6.86 7.73 23.89
CA GLY A 101 7.10 9.10 24.34
C GLY A 101 7.89 9.94 23.35
N ASP A 102 7.20 10.65 22.46
CA ASP A 102 7.41 12.10 22.38
C ASP A 102 6.29 12.77 21.59
N ALA A 103 5.46 13.48 22.35
CA ALA A 103 4.48 14.41 21.84
C ALA A 103 5.07 15.83 21.95
N ASP A 104 6.02 16.19 21.08
CA ASP A 104 6.20 17.58 20.63
C ASP A 104 7.19 17.64 19.46
N ASN A 105 6.69 17.63 18.22
CA ASN A 105 7.47 18.13 17.08
C ASN A 105 6.56 18.44 15.88
N ARG A 106 5.82 19.55 15.98
CA ARG A 106 5.30 20.27 14.81
C ARG A 106 6.34 21.27 14.29
N ALA A 107 7.58 20.83 14.14
CA ALA A 107 8.61 21.58 13.44
C ALA A 107 8.58 21.21 11.94
N GLU A 108 7.90 22.07 11.19
CA GLU A 108 8.09 22.39 9.77
C GLU A 108 8.88 21.40 8.90
N LEU A 109 8.16 20.65 8.07
CA LEU A 109 8.65 20.23 6.76
C LEU A 109 8.67 21.44 5.82
N GLN A 110 9.58 22.40 6.05
CA GLN A 110 9.99 23.29 4.98
C GLN A 110 11.05 22.57 4.14
N PRO A 111 10.91 22.50 2.80
CA PRO A 111 11.95 21.95 1.95
C PRO A 111 13.24 22.76 2.11
N PRO A 112 14.43 22.13 2.03
CA PRO A 112 15.69 22.86 2.12
C PRO A 112 15.73 23.95 1.03
N SER A 113 16.01 25.19 1.42
CA SER A 113 16.26 26.30 0.50
C SER A 113 17.55 26.00 -0.27
N ILE A 114 17.41 25.60 -1.54
CA ILE A 114 18.53 25.31 -2.43
C ILE A 114 18.86 26.56 -3.23
N ASP A 115 20.14 26.91 -3.22
CA ASP A 115 20.75 28.03 -3.92
C ASP A 115 20.55 27.90 -5.44
N ILE A 116 20.06 28.95 -6.07
CA ILE A 116 19.55 28.94 -7.45
C ILE A 116 20.70 29.24 -8.41
N ASN A 117 21.52 28.23 -8.66
CA ASN A 117 22.45 28.19 -9.79
C ASN A 117 22.32 26.85 -10.51
N GLY A 118 21.17 26.61 -11.18
CA GLY A 118 21.02 25.83 -12.42
C GLY A 118 21.48 24.36 -12.54
N GLU A 119 22.24 23.80 -11.61
CA GLU A 119 22.77 22.44 -11.65
C GLU A 119 22.84 21.87 -10.23
N GLY A 120 21.82 21.13 -9.80
CA GLY A 120 21.83 20.55 -8.46
C GLY A 120 20.58 19.73 -8.16
N LEU A 121 20.76 18.50 -7.67
CA LEU A 121 19.76 17.45 -7.36
C LEU A 121 19.04 16.78 -8.55
N GLY A 122 18.65 17.51 -9.60
CA GLY A 122 17.96 16.93 -10.77
C GLY A 122 18.87 16.21 -11.80
N SER A 123 20.19 16.23 -11.61
CA SER A 123 21.16 15.66 -12.56
C SER A 123 21.50 14.18 -12.30
N VAL A 124 21.06 13.61 -11.17
CA VAL A 124 21.41 12.23 -10.82
C VAL A 124 20.45 11.27 -11.50
N VAL A 125 20.99 10.35 -12.30
CA VAL A 125 20.19 9.34 -13.02
C VAL A 125 19.37 8.53 -12.02
N GLY A 126 18.06 8.44 -12.25
CA GLY A 126 17.11 7.72 -11.40
C GLY A 126 16.41 8.57 -10.36
N TRP A 127 16.88 9.80 -10.11
CA TRP A 127 16.25 10.70 -9.15
C TRP A 127 14.83 11.07 -9.59
N ALA A 128 14.64 11.39 -10.88
CA ALA A 128 13.34 11.78 -11.43
C ALA A 128 12.34 10.61 -11.37
N PHE A 129 12.80 9.39 -11.68
CA PHE A 129 12.00 8.18 -11.59
C PHE A 129 11.51 7.92 -10.15
N VAL A 130 12.41 8.00 -9.16
CA VAL A 130 12.04 7.76 -7.76
C VAL A 130 11.08 8.83 -7.25
N GLU A 131 11.31 10.10 -7.60
CA GLU A 131 10.40 11.19 -7.23
C GLU A 131 9.01 10.98 -7.83
N ALA A 132 8.93 10.68 -9.13
CA ALA A 132 7.67 10.42 -9.81
C ALA A 132 6.95 9.16 -9.29
N ALA A 133 7.68 8.15 -8.82
CA ALA A 133 7.10 6.97 -8.19
C ALA A 133 6.48 7.26 -6.82
N MET A 134 7.01 8.25 -6.09
CA MET A 134 6.48 8.70 -4.81
C MET A 134 5.33 9.69 -4.95
N GLN A 135 5.38 10.57 -5.96
CA GLN A 135 4.51 11.75 -6.07
C GLN A 135 3.00 11.42 -6.00
N PRO A 136 2.46 10.43 -6.74
CA PRO A 136 1.02 10.15 -6.70
C PRO A 136 0.57 9.76 -5.30
N MET A 137 1.31 8.87 -4.63
CA MET A 137 0.96 8.42 -3.28
C MET A 137 1.19 9.51 -2.22
N ARG A 138 2.21 10.37 -2.39
CA ARG A 138 2.40 11.56 -1.53
C ARG A 138 1.19 12.48 -1.60
N TYR A 139 0.70 12.77 -2.79
CA TYR A 139 -0.49 13.60 -2.97
C TYR A 139 -1.71 12.99 -2.27
N GLU A 140 -1.95 11.68 -2.45
CA GLU A 140 -3.07 10.98 -1.83
C GLU A 140 -3.02 10.96 -0.30
N LEU A 141 -1.83 11.00 0.30
CA LEU A 141 -1.63 10.95 1.75
C LEU A 141 -1.59 12.32 2.42
N TYR A 142 -0.99 13.33 1.79
CA TYR A 142 -0.69 14.62 2.41
C TYR A 142 -1.54 15.77 1.88
N ASP A 143 -1.76 15.82 0.56
CA ASP A 143 -2.37 16.99 -0.09
C ASP A 143 -3.87 16.82 -0.34
N ARG A 144 -4.33 15.57 -0.53
CA ARG A 144 -5.74 15.30 -0.78
C ARG A 144 -6.59 15.70 0.44
N PHE A 145 -7.71 16.36 0.18
CA PHE A 145 -8.71 16.64 1.20
C PHE A 145 -9.13 15.32 1.90
N TRP A 146 -9.00 15.25 3.24
CA TRP A 146 -9.17 14.04 4.07
C TRP A 146 -8.16 12.89 3.87
N GLY A 147 -7.09 13.09 3.09
CA GLY A 147 -5.98 12.14 2.97
C GLY A 147 -6.40 10.75 2.47
N TRP A 148 -5.80 9.71 3.06
CA TRP A 148 -6.04 8.31 2.71
C TRP A 148 -7.33 7.79 3.38
N ARG A 149 -8.33 7.49 2.55
CA ARG A 149 -9.69 7.14 3.00
C ARG A 149 -10.01 5.63 3.08
N PRO A 150 -9.35 4.71 2.35
CA PRO A 150 -9.68 3.29 2.37
C PRO A 150 -9.60 2.61 3.75
N ASN A 151 -8.90 3.17 4.73
CA ASN A 151 -8.87 2.65 6.10
C ASN A 151 -9.80 3.41 7.06
N ASP A 152 -10.54 4.43 6.62
CA ASP A 152 -11.45 5.19 7.48
C ASP A 152 -12.67 4.36 7.91
N LEU A 153 -13.14 4.63 9.14
CA LEU A 153 -14.30 3.96 9.72
C LEU A 153 -15.61 4.33 9.01
N ILE A 154 -15.70 5.58 8.53
CA ILE A 154 -16.83 6.10 7.76
C ILE A 154 -16.31 6.43 6.36
N ARG A 155 -16.94 5.84 5.33
CA ARG A 155 -16.51 5.98 3.93
C ARG A 155 -17.54 6.77 3.13
N PRO A 156 -17.56 8.11 3.23
CA PRO A 156 -18.57 8.93 2.55
C PRO A 156 -18.37 9.01 1.04
N THR A 157 -17.19 8.62 0.52
CA THR A 157 -16.83 8.75 -0.90
C THR A 157 -16.21 7.47 -1.45
N ASP A 158 -16.99 6.67 -2.16
CA ASP A 158 -16.53 5.46 -2.86
C ASP A 158 -15.55 5.77 -4.02
N ASN A 159 -15.86 6.75 -4.85
CA ASN A 159 -15.09 7.09 -6.05
C ASN A 159 -13.62 7.44 -5.75
N VAL A 160 -13.40 8.28 -4.74
CA VAL A 160 -12.04 8.66 -4.31
C VAL A 160 -11.29 7.46 -3.74
N ASN A 161 -11.98 6.58 -3.00
CA ASN A 161 -11.36 5.38 -2.43
C ASN A 161 -10.87 4.46 -3.55
N ASN A 162 -11.68 4.24 -4.59
CA ASN A 162 -11.28 3.41 -5.73
C ASN A 162 -10.13 4.02 -6.52
N PHE A 163 -10.15 5.35 -6.73
CA PHE A 163 -9.02 6.06 -7.34
C PHE A 163 -7.71 5.87 -6.55
N GLN A 164 -7.78 5.96 -5.22
CA GLN A 164 -6.65 5.73 -4.32
C GLN A 164 -6.12 4.29 -4.41
N LEU A 165 -7.02 3.30 -4.51
CA LEU A 165 -6.64 1.90 -4.71
C LEU A 165 -5.91 1.68 -6.04
N GLY A 166 -6.36 2.32 -7.12
CA GLY A 166 -5.69 2.27 -8.42
C GLY A 166 -4.29 2.89 -8.37
N THR A 167 -4.15 4.05 -7.73
CA THR A 167 -2.87 4.73 -7.50
C THR A 167 -1.90 3.82 -6.73
N LEU A 168 -2.37 3.24 -5.62
CA LEU A 168 -1.58 2.34 -4.79
C LEU A 168 -1.12 1.10 -5.55
N GLU A 169 -1.94 0.53 -6.44
CA GLU A 169 -1.56 -0.63 -7.23
C GLU A 169 -0.39 -0.33 -8.17
N VAL A 170 -0.38 0.85 -8.79
CA VAL A 170 0.76 1.31 -9.59
C VAL A 170 1.99 1.52 -8.72
N THR A 171 1.85 2.19 -7.57
CA THR A 171 2.95 2.41 -6.63
C THR A 171 3.56 1.09 -6.15
N ARG A 172 2.73 0.09 -5.80
CA ARG A 172 3.18 -1.25 -5.40
C ARG A 172 4.02 -1.92 -6.46
N ARG A 173 3.52 -2.00 -7.70
CA ARG A 173 4.26 -2.62 -8.81
C ARG A 173 5.56 -1.87 -9.08
N THR A 174 5.53 -0.55 -9.00
CA THR A 174 6.72 0.29 -9.19
C THR A 174 7.75 0.04 -8.11
N ALA A 175 7.36 0.02 -6.84
CA ALA A 175 8.26 -0.23 -5.72
C ALA A 175 8.94 -1.61 -5.83
N VAL A 176 8.17 -2.64 -6.19
CA VAL A 176 8.72 -3.99 -6.42
C VAL A 176 9.72 -3.98 -7.57
N ARG A 177 9.36 -3.45 -8.74
CA ARG A 177 10.24 -3.46 -9.92
C ARG A 177 11.45 -2.54 -9.73
N LEU A 178 11.30 -1.46 -8.96
CA LEU A 178 12.40 -0.60 -8.57
C LEU A 178 13.42 -1.37 -7.72
N ALA A 179 12.96 -2.06 -6.68
CA ALA A 179 13.81 -2.83 -5.76
C ALA A 179 14.44 -4.07 -6.42
N GLU A 180 13.68 -4.78 -7.25
CA GLU A 180 14.11 -6.06 -7.82
C GLU A 180 14.90 -5.93 -9.12
N ASP A 181 14.63 -4.92 -9.94
CA ASP A 181 15.16 -4.83 -11.31
C ASP A 181 15.93 -3.53 -11.58
N ILE A 182 15.40 -2.37 -11.17
CA ILE A 182 15.97 -1.07 -11.58
C ILE A 182 17.14 -0.64 -10.68
N SER A 183 17.11 -0.95 -9.38
CA SER A 183 18.15 -0.55 -8.43
C SER A 183 19.35 -1.49 -8.36
N ARG A 184 19.28 -2.67 -9.02
CA ARG A 184 20.31 -3.71 -8.91
C ARG A 184 20.55 -4.43 -10.24
N THR A 185 21.75 -4.96 -10.45
CA THR A 185 22.12 -5.72 -11.64
C THR A 185 21.99 -7.21 -11.39
N GLY A 186 20.88 -7.79 -11.83
CA GLY A 186 20.62 -9.23 -11.77
C GLY A 186 20.05 -9.71 -10.42
N SER A 187 19.54 -10.94 -10.42
CA SER A 187 18.80 -11.52 -9.28
C SER A 187 19.65 -11.84 -8.05
N ALA A 188 20.97 -11.93 -8.20
CA ALA A 188 21.91 -12.25 -7.13
C ALA A 188 22.42 -11.01 -6.36
N ALA A 189 22.20 -9.80 -6.88
CA ALA A 189 22.59 -8.58 -6.20
C ALA A 189 21.69 -8.31 -4.98
N SER A 190 22.28 -7.80 -3.89
CA SER A 190 21.53 -7.43 -2.69
C SER A 190 20.54 -6.30 -2.99
N ILE A 191 19.35 -6.38 -2.40
CA ILE A 191 18.32 -5.34 -2.49
C ILE A 191 18.69 -4.22 -1.51
N ASP A 192 18.51 -2.97 -1.92
CA ASP A 192 18.69 -1.82 -1.02
C ASP A 192 17.71 -1.93 0.17
N PRO A 193 18.17 -1.85 1.43
CA PRO A 193 17.31 -2.03 2.60
C PRO A 193 16.13 -1.04 2.66
N HIS A 194 16.29 0.18 2.14
CA HIS A 194 15.22 1.18 2.11
C HIS A 194 14.17 0.84 1.06
N LEU A 195 14.58 0.32 -0.10
CA LEU A 195 13.65 -0.14 -1.12
C LEU A 195 12.91 -1.42 -0.70
N GLU A 196 13.59 -2.34 0.00
CA GLU A 196 12.95 -3.51 0.60
C GLU A 196 11.89 -3.10 1.62
N GLN A 197 12.22 -2.17 2.52
CA GLN A 197 11.27 -1.61 3.49
C GLN A 197 10.09 -0.95 2.79
N ALA A 198 10.34 -0.15 1.74
CA ALA A 198 9.30 0.54 0.99
C ALA A 198 8.33 -0.46 0.34
N MET A 199 8.86 -1.44 -0.38
CA MET A 199 8.10 -2.51 -1.03
C MET A 199 7.19 -3.22 -0.02
N ASN A 200 7.76 -3.67 1.10
CA ASN A 200 7.02 -4.40 2.13
C ASN A 200 5.91 -3.54 2.75
N GLY A 201 6.17 -2.26 3.03
CA GLY A 201 5.17 -1.36 3.60
C GLY A 201 4.00 -1.08 2.66
N PHE A 202 4.24 -0.96 1.35
CA PHE A 202 3.15 -0.75 0.38
C PHE A 202 2.24 -1.98 0.22
N MET A 203 2.72 -3.20 0.50
CA MET A 203 1.94 -4.43 0.38
C MET A 203 0.92 -4.64 1.51
N ILE A 204 0.92 -3.77 2.53
CA ILE A 204 -0.07 -3.82 3.60
C ILE A 204 -1.46 -3.53 3.06
N ARG A 205 -2.46 -4.21 3.63
CA ARG A 205 -3.87 -4.10 3.24
C ARG A 205 -4.33 -2.64 3.36
N PRO A 206 -4.94 -2.07 2.31
CA PRO A 206 -5.33 -0.66 2.27
C PRO A 206 -6.43 -0.29 3.26
N THR A 207 -7.21 -1.29 3.68
CA THR A 207 -8.33 -1.14 4.63
C THR A 207 -7.93 -1.34 6.08
N LYS A 208 -6.66 -1.64 6.37
CA LYS A 208 -6.20 -1.93 7.72
C LYS A 208 -6.18 -0.63 8.54
N PHE A 209 -7.17 -0.51 9.42
CA PHE A 209 -7.32 0.62 10.34
C PHE A 209 -6.37 0.51 11.55
N TRP A 210 -6.31 -0.66 12.19
CA TRP A 210 -5.56 -0.89 13.43
C TRP A 210 -4.14 -1.43 13.22
N PHE A 211 -3.27 -1.27 14.22
CA PHE A 211 -1.80 -1.37 14.17
C PHE A 211 -1.22 -2.59 13.39
N PRO A 212 -0.21 -2.37 12.51
CA PRO A 212 0.14 -1.09 11.91
C PRO A 212 -0.95 -0.63 10.91
N SER A 213 -1.33 0.66 10.96
CA SER A 213 -2.31 1.23 10.04
C SER A 213 -1.76 1.36 8.63
N ALA A 214 -2.62 1.23 7.61
CA ALA A 214 -2.21 1.34 6.21
C ALA A 214 -1.50 2.68 5.92
N GLU A 215 -2.10 3.78 6.37
CA GLU A 215 -1.56 5.13 6.18
C GLU A 215 -0.16 5.30 6.78
N SER A 216 0.06 4.85 8.02
CA SER A 216 1.36 4.95 8.68
C SER A 216 2.45 4.20 7.90
N GLN A 217 2.11 3.01 7.42
CA GLN A 217 3.03 2.17 6.66
C GLN A 217 3.34 2.76 5.29
N TYR A 218 2.35 3.35 4.61
CA TYR A 218 2.59 4.05 3.34
C TYR A 218 3.45 5.29 3.52
N LYS A 219 3.23 6.07 4.59
CA LYS A 219 4.11 7.20 4.95
C LYS A 219 5.53 6.73 5.29
N ALA A 220 5.69 5.59 5.96
CA ALA A 220 6.99 4.99 6.22
C ALA A 220 7.68 4.52 4.93
N SER A 221 6.96 3.89 4.01
CA SER A 221 7.49 3.49 2.71
C SER A 221 7.95 4.68 1.87
N LEU A 222 7.20 5.79 1.87
CA LEU A 222 7.61 7.02 1.18
C LEU A 222 8.89 7.62 1.78
N ARG A 223 9.03 7.62 3.11
CA ARG A 223 10.26 8.05 3.78
C ARG A 223 11.45 7.15 3.41
N ALA A 224 11.23 5.85 3.29
CA ALA A 224 12.27 4.91 2.87
C ALA A 224 12.69 5.15 1.41
N MET A 225 11.74 5.37 0.48
CA MET A 225 12.06 5.74 -0.90
C MET A 225 12.82 7.07 -1.00
N ALA A 226 12.44 8.08 -0.22
CA ALA A 226 13.19 9.34 -0.14
C ALA A 226 14.61 9.12 0.38
N LYS A 227 14.81 8.17 1.32
CA LYS A 227 16.15 7.83 1.79
C LYS A 227 17.01 7.15 0.73
N TYR A 228 16.42 6.26 -0.07
CA TYR A 228 17.09 5.70 -1.24
C TYR A 228 17.49 6.78 -2.24
N GLN A 229 16.63 7.76 -2.49
CA GLN A 229 16.91 8.91 -3.35
C GLN A 229 18.08 9.76 -2.81
N GLU A 230 18.17 10.01 -1.49
CA GLU A 230 19.34 10.64 -0.88
C GLU A 230 20.62 9.82 -1.10
N ASN A 231 20.54 8.49 -0.97
CA ASN A 231 21.68 7.60 -1.17
C ASN A 231 22.11 7.56 -2.65
N LEU A 232 21.19 7.76 -3.60
CA LEU A 232 21.54 7.93 -5.02
C LEU A 232 22.39 9.18 -5.23
N VAL A 233 22.02 10.30 -4.59
CA VAL A 233 22.77 11.57 -4.69
C VAL A 233 24.16 11.45 -4.06
N LYS A 234 24.28 10.71 -2.95
CA LYS A 234 25.57 10.43 -2.30
C LYS A 234 26.44 9.45 -3.07
N GLY A 235 25.85 8.65 -3.96
CA GLY A 235 26.54 7.58 -4.68
C GLY A 235 26.67 6.27 -3.90
N ASP A 236 25.94 6.12 -2.78
CA ASP A 236 25.86 4.89 -1.99
C ASP A 236 24.89 3.87 -2.61
N ALA A 237 23.91 4.36 -3.36
CA ALA A 237 22.96 3.55 -4.12
C ALA A 237 23.24 3.60 -5.63
N ARG A 238 22.61 2.68 -6.38
CA ARG A 238 22.72 2.59 -7.84
C ARG A 238 21.33 2.54 -8.48
N PHE A 239 21.25 3.08 -9.69
CA PHE A 239 20.09 3.03 -10.57
C PHE A 239 20.56 2.65 -11.97
N TYR A 240 19.94 1.66 -12.59
CA TYR A 240 20.38 1.11 -13.86
C TYR A 240 19.37 1.40 -14.98
N ASN A 241 19.69 2.37 -15.84
CA ASN A 241 18.84 2.87 -16.92
C ASN A 241 18.87 2.04 -18.23
N ARG A 242 18.89 0.71 -18.11
CA ARG A 242 18.98 -0.21 -19.25
C ARG A 242 17.62 -0.81 -19.62
N SER A 243 17.49 -1.32 -20.84
CA SER A 243 16.23 -1.91 -21.32
C SER A 243 15.83 -3.17 -20.53
N ASP A 244 16.78 -4.03 -20.18
CA ASP A 244 16.53 -5.25 -19.41
C ASP A 244 15.96 -4.98 -18.02
N ASN A 245 16.30 -3.84 -17.40
CA ASN A 245 15.77 -3.43 -16.11
C ASN A 245 14.42 -2.71 -16.23
N LEU A 246 14.15 -2.04 -17.36
CA LEU A 246 12.89 -1.33 -17.59
C LEU A 246 11.76 -2.28 -18.04
N ILE A 247 12.08 -3.28 -18.85
CA ILE A 247 11.09 -4.21 -19.45
C ILE A 247 10.18 -4.85 -18.38
N PRO A 248 10.67 -5.35 -17.22
CA PRO A 248 9.80 -5.90 -16.17
C PRO A 248 8.74 -4.90 -15.66
N LEU A 249 9.10 -3.63 -15.50
CA LEU A 249 8.16 -2.57 -15.11
C LEU A 249 7.07 -2.39 -16.18
N LEU A 250 7.47 -2.28 -17.44
CA LEU A 250 6.54 -2.11 -18.55
C LEU A 250 5.60 -3.32 -18.70
N ILE A 251 6.09 -4.54 -18.47
CA ILE A 251 5.25 -5.75 -18.46
C ILE A 251 4.22 -5.66 -17.32
N ALA A 252 4.64 -5.28 -16.12
CA ALA A 252 3.75 -5.12 -14.97
C ALA A 252 2.64 -4.09 -15.25
N TYR A 253 2.98 -2.97 -15.90
CA TYR A 253 2.04 -1.93 -16.33
C TYR A 253 1.10 -2.41 -17.44
N LYS A 254 1.61 -3.05 -18.49
CA LYS A 254 0.81 -3.65 -19.56
C LYS A 254 -0.24 -4.62 -19.02
N ASN A 255 0.16 -5.45 -18.05
CA ASN A 255 -0.73 -6.40 -17.39
C ASN A 255 -1.78 -5.70 -16.52
N LEU A 256 -1.39 -4.64 -15.80
CA LEU A 256 -2.32 -3.82 -15.01
C LEU A 256 -3.39 -3.19 -15.87
N LEU A 257 -2.99 -2.51 -16.96
CA LEU A 257 -3.91 -1.88 -17.91
C LEU A 257 -4.81 -2.90 -18.58
N GLY A 258 -4.33 -4.13 -18.80
CA GLY A 258 -5.18 -5.22 -19.30
C GLY A 258 -6.30 -5.60 -18.35
N SER A 259 -5.96 -5.75 -17.07
CA SER A 259 -6.95 -6.05 -16.04
C SER A 259 -7.93 -4.90 -15.85
N CYS A 260 -7.47 -3.65 -15.95
CA CYS A 260 -8.34 -2.47 -15.96
C CYS A 260 -9.29 -2.49 -17.16
N ASN A 261 -8.77 -2.72 -18.36
CA ASN A 261 -9.58 -2.78 -19.58
C ASN A 261 -10.67 -3.85 -19.51
N GLU A 262 -10.32 -5.06 -19.06
CA GLU A 262 -11.28 -6.16 -18.87
C GLU A 262 -12.39 -5.77 -17.88
N ASN A 263 -12.02 -5.16 -16.75
CA ASN A 263 -12.98 -4.69 -15.76
C ASN A 263 -13.86 -3.53 -16.26
N LEU A 264 -13.38 -2.71 -17.20
CA LEU A 264 -14.16 -1.63 -17.79
C LEU A 264 -15.17 -2.13 -18.83
N ILE A 265 -14.84 -3.15 -19.61
CA ILE A 265 -15.73 -3.65 -20.68
C ILE A 265 -16.66 -4.77 -20.21
N LYS A 266 -16.41 -5.39 -19.04
CA LYS A 266 -17.26 -6.49 -18.57
C LYS A 266 -18.70 -6.06 -18.34
N THR A 267 -19.60 -6.94 -18.74
CA THR A 267 -21.05 -6.78 -18.62
C THR A 267 -21.63 -7.58 -17.47
N HIS A 268 -21.00 -8.70 -17.12
CA HIS A 268 -21.40 -9.60 -16.04
C HIS A 268 -20.23 -9.84 -15.08
N GLU A 269 -20.56 -10.05 -13.81
CA GLU A 269 -19.62 -10.48 -12.78
C GLU A 269 -19.36 -12.00 -12.88
N SER A 270 -18.39 -12.51 -12.11
CA SER A 270 -18.08 -13.95 -12.03
C SER A 270 -19.31 -14.81 -11.71
N ASP A 271 -20.24 -14.23 -10.95
CA ASP A 271 -21.44 -14.90 -10.46
C ASP A 271 -22.60 -14.84 -11.47
N GLY A 272 -22.34 -14.35 -12.69
CA GLY A 272 -23.32 -14.25 -13.78
C GLY A 272 -24.29 -13.07 -13.66
N ARG A 273 -24.23 -12.27 -12.59
CA ARG A 273 -25.06 -11.07 -12.43
C ARG A 273 -24.52 -9.92 -13.29
N PRO A 274 -25.39 -9.06 -13.85
CA PRO A 274 -24.92 -7.87 -14.56
C PRO A 274 -24.18 -6.93 -13.60
N VAL A 275 -23.21 -6.18 -14.12
CA VAL A 275 -22.49 -5.15 -13.34
C VAL A 275 -23.48 -4.10 -12.84
N SER A 276 -23.52 -3.90 -11.52
CA SER A 276 -24.39 -2.91 -10.90
C SER A 276 -23.91 -1.48 -11.18
N PHE A 277 -24.82 -0.51 -11.03
CA PHE A 277 -24.51 0.90 -11.21
C PHE A 277 -23.36 1.37 -10.29
N PHE A 278 -23.40 0.99 -9.01
CA PHE A 278 -22.37 1.28 -7.99
C PHE A 278 -21.07 0.50 -8.12
N LYS A 279 -20.97 -0.43 -9.08
CA LYS A 279 -19.72 -1.14 -9.36
C LYS A 279 -19.10 -0.65 -10.67
N ALA A 280 -19.91 -0.04 -11.52
CA ALA A 280 -19.49 0.55 -12.78
C ALA A 280 -18.57 1.75 -12.54
N ASP A 281 -18.89 2.59 -11.57
CA ASP A 281 -18.07 3.70 -11.08
C ASP A 281 -16.81 3.21 -10.35
N ASP A 282 -16.90 2.18 -9.50
CA ASP A 282 -15.72 1.56 -8.86
C ASP A 282 -14.63 1.22 -9.89
N TYR A 283 -15.00 0.50 -10.98
CA TYR A 283 -14.06 0.15 -12.04
C TYR A 283 -13.51 1.36 -12.79
N LEU A 284 -14.35 2.37 -12.99
CA LEU A 284 -13.97 3.60 -13.68
C LEU A 284 -12.92 4.36 -12.88
N TYR A 285 -13.19 4.66 -11.61
CA TYR A 285 -12.28 5.44 -10.77
C TYR A 285 -11.00 4.67 -10.42
N TYR A 286 -11.09 3.36 -10.21
CA TYR A 286 -9.90 2.52 -10.06
C TYR A 286 -8.98 2.61 -11.29
N SER A 287 -9.54 2.43 -12.48
CA SER A 287 -8.78 2.48 -13.73
C SER A 287 -8.22 3.89 -14.01
N LYS A 288 -8.96 4.93 -13.62
CA LYS A 288 -8.51 6.33 -13.68
C LYS A 288 -7.30 6.57 -12.77
N GLY A 289 -7.35 6.11 -11.52
CA GLY A 289 -6.22 6.20 -10.58
C GLY A 289 -4.97 5.48 -11.08
N VAL A 290 -5.16 4.29 -11.69
CA VAL A 290 -4.06 3.58 -12.38
C VAL A 290 -3.46 4.44 -13.50
N ALA A 291 -4.28 5.00 -14.39
CA ALA A 291 -3.80 5.78 -15.52
C ALA A 291 -3.07 7.05 -15.08
N SER A 292 -3.60 7.78 -14.09
CA SER A 292 -3.01 9.01 -13.57
C SER A 292 -1.62 8.76 -12.97
N ALA A 293 -1.50 7.80 -12.05
CA ALA A 293 -0.24 7.45 -11.41
C ALA A 293 0.79 6.90 -12.40
N MET A 294 0.34 6.05 -13.33
CA MET A 294 1.21 5.47 -14.35
C MET A 294 1.76 6.52 -15.32
N ALA A 295 0.95 7.52 -15.71
CA ALA A 295 1.40 8.60 -16.59
C ALA A 295 2.57 9.37 -15.97
N THR A 296 2.43 9.78 -14.70
CA THR A 296 3.50 10.50 -13.97
C THR A 296 4.80 9.70 -13.93
N ILE A 297 4.73 8.39 -13.70
CA ILE A 297 5.93 7.54 -13.64
C ILE A 297 6.53 7.33 -15.04
N LEU A 298 5.70 7.15 -16.07
CA LEU A 298 6.17 6.98 -17.45
C LEU A 298 6.84 8.26 -17.99
N GLU A 299 6.39 9.44 -17.58
CA GLU A 299 7.07 10.72 -17.90
C GLU A 299 8.49 10.76 -17.32
N ALA A 300 8.67 10.29 -16.09
CA ALA A 300 10.02 10.18 -15.52
C ALA A 300 10.86 9.04 -16.14
N VAL A 301 10.21 7.95 -16.61
CA VAL A 301 10.89 6.94 -17.43
C VAL A 301 11.44 7.57 -18.70
N GLU A 302 10.68 8.45 -19.37
CA GLU A 302 11.16 9.14 -20.57
C GLU A 302 12.44 9.92 -20.28
N HIS A 303 12.50 10.61 -19.14
CA HIS A 303 13.67 11.38 -18.71
C HIS A 303 14.88 10.48 -18.37
N ASP A 304 14.75 9.57 -17.41
CA ASP A 304 15.91 8.82 -16.87
C ASP A 304 16.40 7.70 -17.81
N PHE A 305 15.54 7.23 -18.71
CA PHE A 305 15.89 6.23 -19.73
C PHE A 305 16.06 6.85 -21.13
N TYR A 306 16.06 8.18 -21.27
CA TYR A 306 16.09 8.88 -22.55
C TYR A 306 17.16 8.35 -23.53
N PRO A 307 18.44 8.21 -23.14
CA PRO A 307 19.47 7.80 -24.10
C PRO A 307 19.24 6.39 -24.66
N MET A 308 18.74 5.48 -23.83
CA MET A 308 18.42 4.10 -24.24
C MET A 308 17.19 4.07 -25.14
N LEU A 309 16.14 4.81 -24.76
CA LEU A 309 14.90 4.90 -25.52
C LEU A 309 15.11 5.53 -26.89
N GLN A 310 15.96 6.57 -26.98
CA GLN A 310 16.31 7.21 -28.23
C GLN A 310 17.08 6.25 -29.14
N LYS A 311 18.08 5.54 -28.60
CA LYS A 311 18.90 4.61 -29.37
C LYS A 311 18.12 3.42 -29.93
N ARG A 312 17.07 2.99 -29.22
CA ARG A 312 16.21 1.85 -29.59
C ARG A 312 14.93 2.26 -30.32
N ASP A 313 14.76 3.54 -30.64
CA ASP A 313 13.55 4.08 -31.29
C ASP A 313 12.24 3.84 -30.50
N GLY A 314 12.34 3.78 -29.17
CA GLY A 314 11.21 3.54 -28.26
C GLY A 314 10.44 4.80 -27.85
N LEU A 315 10.99 6.00 -28.08
CA LEU A 315 10.45 7.26 -27.57
C LEU A 315 9.01 7.54 -28.02
N ASP A 316 8.71 7.32 -29.31
CA ASP A 316 7.36 7.58 -29.84
C ASP A 316 6.30 6.67 -29.19
N SER A 317 6.62 5.39 -28.98
CA SER A 317 5.73 4.46 -28.31
C SER A 317 5.50 4.82 -26.84
N LEU A 318 6.56 5.24 -26.13
CA LEU A 318 6.42 5.71 -24.74
C LEU A 318 5.55 6.96 -24.65
N ARG A 319 5.79 7.97 -25.49
CA ARG A 319 5.02 9.21 -25.50
C ARG A 319 3.54 8.98 -25.82
N LYS A 320 3.24 8.07 -26.75
CA LYS A 320 1.85 7.67 -27.04
C LYS A 320 1.21 6.97 -25.84
N ALA A 321 1.93 6.10 -25.14
CA ALA A 321 1.42 5.48 -23.91
C ALA A 321 1.10 6.53 -22.83
N ILE A 322 2.01 7.49 -22.58
CA ILE A 322 1.80 8.62 -21.66
C ILE A 322 0.55 9.41 -22.07
N TYR A 323 0.47 9.79 -23.34
CA TYR A 323 -0.65 10.56 -23.89
C TYR A 323 -2.00 9.88 -23.62
N TYR A 324 -2.12 8.58 -23.88
CA TYR A 324 -3.38 7.86 -23.64
C TYR A 324 -3.69 7.65 -22.15
N CYS A 325 -2.67 7.48 -21.30
CA CYS A 325 -2.90 7.49 -19.84
C CYS A 325 -3.42 8.85 -19.35
N ARG A 326 -2.87 9.97 -19.86
CA ARG A 326 -3.37 11.32 -19.53
C ARG A 326 -4.79 11.55 -20.05
N LYS A 327 -5.11 11.09 -21.27
CA LYS A 327 -6.48 11.16 -21.82
C LYS A 327 -7.49 10.34 -21.02
N ALA A 328 -7.07 9.20 -20.48
CA ALA A 328 -7.90 8.43 -19.56
C ALA A 328 -8.18 9.21 -18.26
N ASP A 329 -7.21 9.94 -17.73
CA ASP A 329 -7.35 10.76 -16.52
C ASP A 329 -8.26 12.00 -16.71
N GLU A 330 -8.27 12.57 -17.92
CA GLU A 330 -9.14 13.70 -18.26
C GLU A 330 -10.65 13.34 -18.20
N ILE A 331 -11.02 12.05 -18.23
CA ILE A 331 -12.41 11.61 -18.12
C ILE A 331 -12.87 11.77 -16.67
N ASP A 332 -13.68 12.80 -16.39
CA ASP A 332 -14.18 13.12 -15.05
C ASP A 332 -15.70 13.39 -15.03
N PRO A 333 -16.54 12.35 -15.18
CA PRO A 333 -17.98 12.54 -15.17
C PRO A 333 -18.51 12.78 -13.76
N ILE A 334 -19.40 13.76 -13.60
CA ILE A 334 -20.14 13.99 -12.34
C ILE A 334 -20.99 12.76 -11.99
N ILE A 335 -21.59 12.11 -12.99
CA ILE A 335 -22.39 10.89 -12.85
C ILE A 335 -21.87 9.87 -13.84
N VAL A 336 -21.49 8.68 -13.35
CA VAL A 336 -20.99 7.60 -14.20
C VAL A 336 -22.16 6.91 -14.91
N LEU A 337 -22.32 7.18 -16.21
CA LEU A 337 -23.25 6.48 -17.08
C LEU A 337 -22.60 5.23 -17.70
N ASN A 338 -23.30 4.10 -17.59
CA ASN A 338 -22.93 2.81 -18.19
C ASN A 338 -24.02 2.38 -19.20
N SER A 339 -24.27 3.22 -20.20
CA SER A 339 -25.30 2.92 -21.22
C SER A 339 -24.83 1.88 -22.23
N SER A 340 -25.75 1.31 -23.01
CA SER A 340 -25.37 0.42 -24.12
C SER A 340 -24.60 1.17 -25.20
N LEU A 341 -23.78 0.47 -25.99
CA LEU A 341 -22.95 1.09 -27.04
C LEU A 341 -23.76 1.77 -28.15
N ASN A 342 -25.03 1.38 -28.32
CA ASN A 342 -25.96 1.94 -29.30
C ASN A 342 -26.94 2.97 -28.68
N SER A 343 -26.74 3.33 -27.41
CA SER A 343 -27.59 4.30 -26.73
C SER A 343 -27.28 5.73 -27.16
N LEU A 344 -28.25 6.62 -26.98
CA LEU A 344 -28.04 8.07 -27.08
C LEU A 344 -27.20 8.62 -25.90
N LEU A 345 -27.16 7.90 -24.78
CA LEU A 345 -26.40 8.28 -23.59
C LEU A 345 -24.96 7.76 -23.66
N ALA A 346 -24.05 8.46 -22.99
CA ALA A 346 -22.65 8.07 -22.93
C ALA A 346 -22.45 6.74 -22.18
N ASN A 347 -21.42 6.00 -22.59
CA ASN A 347 -20.84 4.92 -21.81
C ASN A 347 -19.43 5.34 -21.39
N HIS A 348 -19.31 5.89 -20.17
CA HIS A 348 -18.02 6.40 -19.69
C HIS A 348 -17.00 5.28 -19.48
N ARG A 349 -17.44 4.07 -19.11
CA ARG A 349 -16.56 2.91 -18.98
C ARG A 349 -15.95 2.52 -20.33
N ALA A 350 -16.74 2.48 -21.39
CA ALA A 350 -16.27 2.19 -22.74
C ALA A 350 -15.34 3.30 -23.27
N ASN A 351 -15.66 4.57 -23.01
CA ASN A 351 -14.81 5.70 -23.38
C ASN A 351 -13.43 5.62 -22.69
N LEU A 352 -13.41 5.31 -21.39
CA LEU A 352 -12.17 5.11 -20.65
C LEU A 352 -11.41 3.87 -21.14
N ALA A 353 -12.11 2.75 -21.37
CA ALA A 353 -11.52 1.50 -21.86
C ALA A 353 -10.77 1.70 -23.18
N ALA A 354 -11.30 2.53 -24.09
CA ALA A 354 -10.63 2.85 -25.35
C ALA A 354 -9.21 3.40 -25.11
N HIS A 355 -9.06 4.40 -24.23
CA HIS A 355 -7.75 4.98 -23.92
C HIS A 355 -6.83 4.02 -23.16
N ILE A 356 -7.34 3.28 -22.16
CA ILE A 356 -6.57 2.26 -21.44
C ILE A 356 -6.03 1.19 -22.40
N SER A 357 -6.85 0.75 -23.37
CA SER A 357 -6.45 -0.24 -24.36
C SER A 357 -5.34 0.26 -25.29
N LEU A 358 -5.40 1.53 -25.70
CA LEU A 358 -4.38 2.18 -26.52
C LEU A 358 -3.06 2.39 -25.75
N ALA A 359 -3.15 2.80 -24.48
CA ALA A 359 -1.98 2.88 -23.61
C ALA A 359 -1.30 1.51 -23.47
N ARG A 360 -2.08 0.45 -23.20
CA ARG A 360 -1.59 -0.93 -23.13
C ARG A 360 -0.92 -1.37 -24.44
N PHE A 361 -1.54 -1.07 -25.58
CA PHE A 361 -0.99 -1.40 -26.89
C PHE A 361 0.38 -0.74 -27.09
N HIS A 362 0.50 0.56 -26.83
CA HIS A 362 1.76 1.28 -26.99
C HIS A 362 2.86 0.86 -26.00
N ILE A 363 2.51 0.50 -24.75
CA ILE A 363 3.46 -0.15 -23.84
C ILE A 363 3.92 -1.50 -24.40
N GLY A 364 3.01 -2.27 -25.02
CA GLY A 364 3.34 -3.53 -25.69
C GLY A 364 4.34 -3.33 -26.84
N VAL A 365 4.09 -2.37 -27.72
CA VAL A 365 5.01 -2.00 -28.81
C VAL A 365 6.36 -1.56 -28.25
N LEU A 366 6.37 -0.69 -27.23
CA LEU A 366 7.58 -0.22 -26.57
C LEU A 366 8.44 -1.38 -26.07
N ILE A 367 7.85 -2.35 -25.37
CA ILE A 367 8.56 -3.54 -24.87
C ILE A 367 9.25 -4.27 -26.02
N THR A 368 8.52 -4.52 -27.12
CA THR A 368 9.08 -5.21 -28.29
C THR A 368 10.24 -4.40 -28.88
N THR A 369 10.03 -3.10 -29.11
CA THR A 369 11.03 -2.20 -29.71
C THR A 369 12.33 -2.09 -28.91
N ILE A 370 12.26 -2.02 -27.57
CA ILE A 370 13.48 -1.92 -26.73
C ILE A 370 14.13 -3.28 -26.43
N SER A 371 13.45 -4.38 -26.73
CA SER A 371 13.97 -5.74 -26.56
C SER A 371 14.82 -6.22 -27.75
N THR A 372 14.51 -5.73 -28.96
CA THR A 372 15.30 -5.96 -30.18
C THR A 372 16.51 -5.04 -30.20
#